data_AF-A0A965MPG2-F1
#
_entry.id   AF-A0A965MPG2-F1
#
_cell.length_a   1.000
_cell.length_b   1.000
_cell.length_c   1.000
_cell.angle_alpha   90.00
_cell.angle_beta   90.00
_cell.angle_gamma   90.00
#
_symmetry.space_group_name_H-M   'P 1'
#
loop_
_entity.id
_entity.type
_entity.pdbx_description
1 polymer ?
#
loop_
_entity_poly.entity_id
_entity_poly.type
_entity_poly.pdbx_seq_one_letter_code
_entity_poly.pdbx_strand_id
1 'polypeptide(L)'
;RDHKRLLVGRRTVVMLISDGLDTGAPETLNKNLQWLKLHSRRLIWLNPLLRFDAYAPLARGAVELHRHADAMLAIHNLSRLEDLAQGISQLLKKRM
;
A
#
# COMPACT_ATOMS: atom_id res chain seq x y z
N ARG A 1 -9.23 20.61 -2.58
CA ARG A 1 -9.92 19.99 -1.42
C ARG A 1 -9.08 18.80 -0.95
N ASP A 2 -8.84 18.67 0.35
CA ASP A 2 -7.92 17.67 0.92
C ASP A 2 -8.66 16.33 1.14
N HIS A 3 -8.92 15.57 0.06
CA HIS A 3 -9.77 14.37 0.03
C HIS A 3 -9.35 13.26 1.01
N LYS A 4 -8.08 13.27 1.45
CA LYS A 4 -7.51 12.25 2.32
C LYS A 4 -8.25 12.09 3.65
N ARG A 5 -8.73 13.18 4.27
CA ARG A 5 -9.44 13.13 5.57
C ARG A 5 -10.87 12.60 5.48
N LEU A 6 -11.45 12.59 4.27
CA LEU A 6 -12.79 12.05 4.03
C LEU A 6 -12.77 10.54 3.82
N LEU A 7 -11.64 10.00 3.33
CA LEU A 7 -11.50 8.60 2.93
C LEU A 7 -10.71 7.77 3.95
N VAL A 8 -9.74 8.36 4.62
CA VAL A 8 -8.83 7.66 5.55
C VAL A 8 -9.10 8.08 6.98
N GLY A 9 -9.43 7.09 7.81
CA GLY A 9 -9.54 7.22 9.25
C GLY A 9 -9.13 5.93 9.96
N ARG A 10 -9.27 5.91 11.29
CA ARG A 10 -8.77 4.81 12.16
C ARG A 10 -9.36 3.43 11.88
N ARG A 11 -10.38 3.34 11.01
CA ARG A 11 -11.04 2.09 10.58
C ARG A 11 -10.72 1.71 9.12
N THR A 12 -9.94 2.54 8.42
CA THR A 12 -9.58 2.32 7.01
C THR A 12 -8.34 1.44 6.93
N VAL A 13 -8.38 0.39 6.11
CA VAL A 13 -7.17 -0.33 5.69
C VAL A 13 -6.71 0.26 4.36
N VAL A 14 -5.45 0.66 4.28
CA VAL A 14 -4.83 1.18 3.06
C VAL A 14 -3.94 0.07 2.48
N MET A 15 -4.20 -0.31 1.24
CA MET A 15 -3.35 -1.23 0.48
C MET A 15 -2.66 -0.44 -0.62
N LEU A 16 -1.33 -0.40 -0.58
CA LEU A 16 -0.51 0.24 -1.60
C LEU A 16 0.10 -0.84 -2.50
N ILE A 17 -0.19 -0.78 -3.79
CA ILE A 17 0.35 -1.71 -4.79
C ILE A 17 1.45 -0.97 -5.56
N SER A 18 2.71 -1.33 -5.34
CA SER A 18 3.86 -0.65 -5.94
C SER A 18 5.12 -1.52 -5.84
N ASP A 19 6.06 -1.36 -6.77
CA ASP A 19 7.40 -1.97 -6.70
C ASP A 19 8.41 -1.14 -5.88
N GLY A 20 8.04 0.09 -5.48
CA GLY A 20 8.87 0.98 -4.67
C GLY A 20 10.01 1.66 -5.43
N LEU A 21 9.98 1.69 -6.76
CA LEU A 21 11.02 2.29 -7.60
C LEU A 21 10.86 3.82 -7.79
N ASP A 22 10.12 4.50 -6.92
CA ASP A 22 9.90 5.95 -6.99
C ASP A 22 11.24 6.72 -6.96
N THR A 23 11.43 7.60 -7.95
CA THR A 23 12.62 8.45 -8.13
C THR A 23 12.38 9.91 -7.73
N GLY A 24 11.20 10.25 -7.23
CA GLY A 24 10.87 11.60 -6.75
C GLY A 24 11.59 11.98 -5.45
N ALA A 25 11.27 13.18 -4.95
CA ALA A 25 11.81 13.69 -3.69
C ALA A 25 11.39 12.79 -2.50
N PRO A 26 12.35 12.15 -1.79
CA PRO A 26 12.04 11.20 -0.70
C PRO A 26 11.19 11.80 0.42
N GLU A 27 11.34 13.11 0.68
CA GLU A 27 10.64 13.82 1.74
C GLU A 27 9.13 13.87 1.49
N THR A 28 8.75 13.97 0.21
CA THR A 28 7.34 13.97 -0.20
C THR A 28 6.74 12.59 0.06
N LEU A 29 7.43 11.52 -0.34
CA LEU A 29 6.97 10.16 -0.11
C LEU A 29 6.86 9.86 1.38
N ASN A 30 7.91 10.16 2.15
CA ASN A 30 7.95 9.97 3.60
C ASN A 30 6.76 10.68 4.28
N LYS A 31 6.55 11.97 4.00
CA LYS A 31 5.46 12.76 4.59
C LYS A 31 4.08 12.14 4.33
N ASN A 32 3.84 11.65 3.11
CA ASN A 32 2.57 11.01 2.76
C ASN A 32 2.40 9.65 3.42
N LEU A 33 3.45 8.81 3.43
CA LEU A 33 3.44 7.50 4.08
C LEU A 33 3.29 7.62 5.61
N GLN A 34 3.98 8.57 6.23
CA GLN A 34 3.84 8.88 7.65
C GLN A 34 2.40 9.30 7.98
N TRP A 35 1.81 10.16 7.15
CA TRP A 35 0.41 10.54 7.33
C TRP A 35 -0.52 9.32 7.26
N LEU A 36 -0.38 8.45 6.25
CA LEU A 36 -1.19 7.24 6.12
C LEU A 36 -1.01 6.29 7.31
N LYS A 37 0.23 6.08 7.78
CA LYS A 37 0.53 5.24 8.95
C LYS A 37 -0.17 5.72 10.22
N LEU A 38 -0.23 7.04 10.43
CA LEU A 38 -0.85 7.63 11.62
C LEU A 38 -2.38 7.68 11.55
N HIS A 39 -2.95 7.70 10.35
CA HIS A 39 -4.40 7.95 10.16
C HIS A 39 -5.20 6.73 9.70
N SER A 40 -4.54 5.65 9.27
CA SER A 40 -5.20 4.40 8.88
C SER A 40 -5.16 3.36 10.01
N ARG A 41 -6.00 2.32 9.90
CA ARG A 41 -5.93 1.15 10.77
C ARG A 41 -4.69 0.32 10.49
N ARG A 42 -4.38 0.16 9.20
CA ARG A 42 -3.23 -0.59 8.66
C ARG A 42 -2.83 -0.02 7.30
N LEU A 43 -1.52 0.05 7.06
CA LEU A 43 -0.91 0.34 5.78
C LEU A 43 -0.17 -0.92 5.28
N ILE A 44 -0.70 -1.57 4.26
CA ILE A 44 -0.14 -2.81 3.69
C ILE A 44 0.52 -2.47 2.36
N TRP A 45 1.79 -2.85 2.18
CA TRP A 45 2.50 -2.73 0.92
C TRP A 45 2.49 -4.07 0.17
N LEU A 46 1.80 -4.09 -0.96
CA LEU A 46 1.74 -5.20 -1.90
C LEU A 46 2.80 -4.97 -2.97
N ASN A 47 3.89 -5.76 -2.93
CA ASN A 47 5.03 -5.58 -3.81
C ASN A 47 5.13 -6.75 -4.82
N PRO A 48 5.04 -6.49 -6.14
CA PRO A 48 5.18 -7.53 -7.15
C PRO A 48 6.59 -8.10 -7.24
N LEU A 49 7.62 -7.34 -6.86
CA LEU A 49 9.02 -7.76 -6.94
C LEU A 49 9.45 -8.72 -5.82
N LEU A 50 8.66 -8.86 -4.76
CA LEU A 50 8.97 -9.80 -3.66
C LEU A 50 9.00 -11.28 -4.07
N ARG A 51 8.53 -11.60 -5.28
CA ARG A 51 8.62 -12.96 -5.83
C ARG A 51 10.04 -13.40 -6.15
N PHE A 52 10.98 -12.46 -6.22
CA PHE A 52 12.37 -12.76 -6.52
C PHE A 52 13.14 -12.91 -5.21
N ASP A 53 13.78 -14.05 -5.00
CA ASP A 53 14.49 -14.38 -3.74
C ASP A 53 15.61 -13.38 -3.41
N ALA A 54 16.19 -12.75 -4.44
CA ALA A 54 17.23 -11.73 -4.29
C ALA A 54 16.67 -10.30 -4.07
N TYR A 55 15.35 -10.13 -3.95
CA TYR A 55 14.77 -8.81 -3.75
C TYR A 55 15.19 -8.23 -2.39
N ALA A 56 15.79 -7.04 -2.43
CA ALA A 56 16.01 -6.21 -1.27
C ALA A 56 15.46 -4.80 -1.54
N PRO A 57 14.81 -4.14 -0.57
CA PRO A 57 14.27 -2.80 -0.72
C PRO A 57 15.39 -1.75 -0.65
N LEU A 58 16.28 -1.74 -1.64
CA LEU A 58 17.45 -0.85 -1.68
C LEU A 58 17.14 0.50 -2.34
N ALA A 59 16.13 0.53 -3.22
CA ALA A 59 15.65 1.77 -3.81
C ALA A 59 15.06 2.69 -2.73
N ARG A 60 15.27 4.01 -2.85
CA ARG A 60 14.81 4.97 -1.83
C ARG A 60 13.32 4.87 -1.55
N GLY A 61 12.49 4.75 -2.61
CA GLY A 61 11.06 4.54 -2.46
C GLY A 61 10.72 3.28 -1.67
N ALA A 62 11.36 2.16 -2.00
CA ALA A 62 11.20 0.87 -1.34
C ALA A 62 11.63 0.92 0.14
N VAL A 63 12.72 1.62 0.47
CA VAL A 63 13.16 1.84 1.87
C VAL A 63 12.09 2.57 2.67
N GLU A 64 11.54 3.66 2.13
CA GLU A 64 10.51 4.43 2.82
C GLU A 64 9.21 3.63 2.96
N LEU A 65 8.80 2.89 1.94
CA LEU A 65 7.66 1.97 2.01
C LEU A 65 7.85 0.91 3.08
N HIS A 66 9.01 0.27 3.11
CA HIS A 66 9.36 -0.75 4.10
C HIS A 66 9.32 -0.18 5.53
N ARG A 67 9.86 1.03 5.74
CA ARG A 67 9.86 1.71 7.05
C ARG A 67 8.44 2.00 7.57
N HIS A 68 7.54 2.40 6.67
CA HIS A 68 6.22 2.88 7.06
C HIS A 68 5.14 1.79 7.07
N ALA A 69 5.22 0.78 6.22
CA ALA A 69 4.22 -0.29 6.14
C ALA A 69 4.11 -1.09 7.45
N ASP A 70 2.89 -1.50 7.78
CA ASP A 70 2.62 -2.48 8.83
C ASP A 70 2.92 -3.91 8.38
N ALA A 71 2.75 -4.18 7.09
CA ALA A 71 2.99 -5.47 6.47
C ALA A 71 3.43 -5.30 5.02
N MET A 72 4.29 -6.22 4.58
CA MET A 72 4.78 -6.29 3.21
C MET A 72 4.44 -7.68 2.66
N LEU A 73 3.70 -7.74 1.55
CA LEU A 73 3.23 -9.00 0.97
C LEU A 73 3.60 -9.09 -0.50
N ALA A 74 4.01 -10.28 -0.92
CA ALA A 74 4.28 -10.57 -2.31
C ALA A 74 2.97 -10.69 -3.11
N ILE A 75 2.86 -9.95 -4.22
CA ILE A 75 1.79 -10.15 -5.20
C ILE A 75 2.37 -10.75 -6.49
N HIS A 76 2.36 -12.08 -6.56
CA HIS A 76 2.97 -12.83 -7.67
C HIS A 76 1.94 -13.57 -8.53
N ASN A 77 0.65 -13.44 -8.22
CA ASN A 77 -0.43 -13.97 -9.03
C ASN A 77 -1.52 -12.92 -9.22
N LEU A 78 -1.60 -12.38 -10.44
CA LEU A 78 -2.57 -11.36 -10.82
C LEU A 78 -4.01 -11.86 -10.66
N SER A 79 -4.28 -13.14 -10.93
CA SER A 79 -5.61 -13.72 -10.80
C SER A 79 -6.11 -13.69 -9.35
N ARG A 80 -5.22 -13.90 -8.37
CA ARG A 80 -5.56 -13.83 -6.94
C ARG A 80 -5.84 -12.40 -6.49
N LEU A 81 -5.16 -11.42 -7.09
CA LEU A 81 -5.43 -10.01 -6.84
C LEU A 81 -6.78 -9.59 -7.41
N GLU A 82 -7.14 -10.10 -8.60
CA GLU A 82 -8.47 -9.92 -9.19
C GLU A 82 -9.57 -10.54 -8.31
N ASP A 83 -9.37 -11.77 -7.81
CA ASP A 83 -10.28 -12.42 -6.88
C ASP A 83 -10.50 -11.56 -5.61
N LEU A 84 -9.41 -11.03 -5.04
CA LEU A 84 -9.46 -10.13 -3.89
C LEU A 84 -10.24 -8.85 -4.20
N ALA A 85 -9.93 -8.21 -5.33
CA ALA A 85 -10.61 -6.99 -5.76
C ALA A 85 -12.12 -7.23 -5.97
N GLN A 86 -12.47 -8.37 -6.58
CA GLN A 86 -13.85 -8.75 -6.81
C GLN A 86 -14.59 -9.02 -5.49
N GLY A 87 -13.97 -9.74 -4.56
CA GLY A 87 -14.53 -9.97 -3.22
C GLY A 87 -14.77 -8.66 -2.45
N ILE A 88 -13.81 -7.73 -2.50
CA ILE A 88 -13.97 -6.40 -1.90
C ILE A 88 -15.10 -5.64 -2.57
N SER A 89 -15.17 -5.63 -3.90
CA SER A 89 -16.23 -4.94 -4.66
C SER A 89 -17.62 -5.45 -4.27
N GLN A 90 -17.80 -6.77 -4.14
CA GLN A 90 -19.06 -7.36 -3.68
C GLN A 90 -19.41 -6.95 -2.25
N LEU A 91 -18.44 -6.95 -1.33
CA LEU A 91 -18.64 -6.51 0.05
C LEU A 91 -19.06 -5.04 0.15
N LEU A 92 -18.47 -4.18 -0.69
CA LEU A 92 -18.82 -2.75 -0.73
C LEU A 92 -20.21 -2.53 -1.31
N LYS A 93 -20.59 -3.24 -2.38
CA LYS A 93 -21.94 -3.17 -2.97
C LYS A 93 -23.03 -3.63 -2.00
N LYS A 94 -22.77 -4.66 -1.18
CA LYS A 94 -23.74 -5.18 -0.20
C LYS A 94 -24.06 -4.21 0.95
N ARG A 95 -23.26 -3.16 1.12
CA ARG A 95 -23.41 -2.14 2.19
C ARG A 95 -24.01 -0.82 1.69
N MET A 96 -24.25 -0.68 0.39
CA MET A 96 -25.00 0.43 -0.22
C MET A 96 -26.43 -0.01 -0.49
#